data_AF-A0A182YQS9-F1
#
_entry.id   AF-A0A182YQS9-F1
#
_cell.length_a   1.000
_cell.length_b   1.000
_cell.length_c   1.000
_cell.angle_alpha   90.00
_cell.angle_beta   90.00
_cell.angle_gamma   90.00
#
_symmetry.space_group_name_H-M   'P 1'
#
loop_
_entity.id
_entity.type
_entity.pdbx_description
1 polymer ?
#
loop_
_entity_poly.entity_id
_entity_poly.type
_entity_poly.pdbx_seq_one_letter_code
_entity_poly.pdbx_strand_id
1 'polypeptide(L)' 'MSEVRQKYDTPALRSACHRVRASYQFCRVRKATASEPMMGDLPESRLSPFTYTGIDYFGPFVVVDGRKTQKR' A
#
# COMPACT_ATOMS: atom_id res chain seq x y z
N MET A 1 6.61 -10.79 27.58
CA MET A 1 6.67 -12.27 27.60
C MET A 1 7.06 -12.77 28.99
N SER A 2 8.02 -12.12 29.66
CA SER A 2 8.36 -12.37 31.07
C SER A 2 7.17 -12.23 32.01
N GLU A 3 6.40 -11.15 31.90
CA GLU A 3 5.23 -10.90 32.75
C GLU A 3 4.14 -11.98 32.65
N VAL A 4 3.94 -12.55 31.46
CA VAL A 4 2.95 -13.62 31.25
C VAL A 4 3.45 -14.93 31.88
N ARG A 5 4.75 -15.23 31.77
CA ARG A 5 5.37 -16.42 32.37
C ARG A 5 5.40 -16.39 33.90
N GLN A 6 5.41 -15.20 34.51
CA GLN A 6 5.32 -15.07 35.96
C GLN A 6 3.96 -15.49 36.51
N LYS A 7 2.91 -15.46 35.67
CA LYS A 7 1.53 -15.73 36.08
C LYS A 7 0.95 -17.03 35.49
N TYR A 8 1.47 -17.47 34.34
CA TYR A 8 0.92 -18.59 33.58
C TYR A 8 2.02 -19.45 32.96
N ASP A 9 1.86 -20.77 33.03
CA ASP A 9 2.69 -21.71 32.28
C ASP A 9 1.95 -22.19 31.02
N THR A 10 2.01 -21.35 29.98
CA THR A 10 1.32 -21.64 28.72
C THR A 10 2.27 -22.33 27.72
N PRO A 11 1.92 -23.53 27.21
CA PRO A 11 2.70 -24.17 26.17
C PRO A 11 2.73 -23.31 24.90
N ALA A 12 3.90 -23.24 24.26
CA ALA A 12 4.12 -22.46 23.04
C ALA A 12 3.72 -20.97 23.12
N LEU A 13 3.81 -20.33 24.31
CA LEU A 13 3.47 -18.91 24.53
C LEU A 13 3.96 -17.96 23.44
N ARG A 14 5.15 -18.21 22.88
CA ARG A 14 5.74 -17.37 21.82
C ARG A 14 4.91 -17.37 20.54
N SER A 15 4.41 -18.51 20.10
CA SER A 15 3.57 -18.60 18.90
C SER A 15 2.21 -17.95 19.14
N ALA A 16 1.62 -18.14 20.32
CA ALA A 16 0.36 -17.52 20.71
C ALA A 16 0.47 -15.98 20.71
N CYS A 17 1.48 -15.42 21.38
CA CYS A 17 1.71 -13.97 21.37
C CYS A 17 2.01 -13.43 19.97
N HIS A 18 2.72 -14.19 19.13
CA HIS A 18 2.96 -13.78 17.74
C HIS A 18 1.65 -13.72 16.94
N ARG A 19 0.76 -14.71 17.13
CA ARG A 19 -0.55 -14.78 16.47
C ARG A 19 -1.44 -13.60 16.86
N VAL A 20 -1.52 -13.29 18.16
CA VAL A 20 -2.30 -12.14 18.66
C VAL A 20 -1.73 -10.82 18.14
N ARG A 21 -0.40 -10.64 18.17
CA ARG A 21 0.24 -9.43 17.64
C ARG A 21 0.03 -9.27 16.12
N ALA A 22 -0.06 -10.38 15.39
CA ALA A 22 -0.29 -10.38 13.95
C ALA A 22 -1.75 -10.10 13.58
N SER A 23 -2.73 -10.57 14.38
CA SER A 23 -4.15 -10.32 14.12
C SER A 23 -4.61 -8.94 14.60
N TYR A 24 -3.99 -8.40 15.65
CA TYR A 24 -4.46 -7.17 16.27
C TYR A 24 -4.04 -5.92 15.49
N GLN A 25 -5.03 -5.14 15.05
CA GLN A 25 -4.82 -4.01 14.15
C GLN A 25 -3.85 -2.96 14.69
N PHE A 26 -3.98 -2.59 15.97
CA PHE A 26 -3.07 -1.63 16.59
C PHE A 26 -1.60 -2.08 16.53
N CYS A 27 -1.34 -3.36 16.78
CA CYS A 27 0.01 -3.92 16.68
C CYS A 27 0.53 -3.93 15.24
N ARG A 28 -0.35 -4.22 14.26
CA ARG A 28 -0.01 -4.17 12.82
C ARG A 28 0.40 -2.77 12.39
N VAL A 29 -0.42 -1.77 12.73
CA VAL A 29 -0.15 -0.36 12.40
C VAL A 29 1.12 0.11 13.07
N ARG A 30 1.30 -0.16 14.36
CA ARG A 30 2.50 0.25 15.10
C ARG A 30 3.79 -0.42 14.57
N LYS A 31 3.71 -1.63 14.04
CA LYS A 31 4.85 -2.36 13.45
C LYS A 31 5.08 -2.01 11.98
N ALA A 32 4.11 -1.40 11.30
CA ALA A 32 4.22 -1.09 9.88
C ALA A 32 5.43 -0.18 9.64
N THR A 33 6.29 -0.58 8.70
CA THR A 33 7.45 0.19 8.25
C THR A 33 7.31 0.34 6.75
N ALA A 34 7.56 1.52 6.21
CA ALA A 34 7.56 1.74 4.77
C ALA A 34 8.65 0.85 4.15
N SER A 35 8.24 -0.11 3.33
CA SER A 35 9.15 -0.84 2.46
C SER A 35 9.16 -0.12 1.13
N GLU A 36 10.36 0.11 0.59
CA GLU A 36 10.47 0.52 -0.80
C GLU A 36 9.86 -0.58 -1.67
N PRO A 37 8.96 -0.21 -2.61
CA PRO A 37 8.48 -1.18 -3.57
C PRO A 37 9.67 -1.64 -4.43
N MET A 38 9.67 -2.92 -4.81
CA MET A 38 10.60 -3.40 -5.83
C MET A 38 10.31 -2.63 -7.12
N MET A 39 11.16 -1.66 -7.46
CA MET A 39 11.07 -0.91 -8.71
C MET A 39 12.05 -1.53 -9.71
N GLY A 40 11.58 -1.74 -10.94
CA GLY A 40 12.48 -2.01 -12.07
C GLY A 40 13.20 -0.74 -12.49
N ASP A 41 14.15 -0.88 -13.42
CA ASP A 41 14.87 0.28 -13.96
C ASP A 41 13.90 1.28 -14.58
N LEU A 42 14.03 2.55 -14.19
CA LEU A 42 13.24 3.62 -14.79
C LEU A 42 13.79 3.89 -16.20
N PRO A 43 12.92 4.01 -17.23
CA PRO A 43 13.38 4.42 -18.56
C PRO A 43 13.98 5.82 -18.49
N GLU A 44 14.95 6.10 -19.34
CA GLU A 44 15.73 7.36 -19.35
C GLU A 44 14.85 8.62 -19.40
N SER A 45 13.70 8.53 -20.07
CA SER A 45 12.70 9.62 -20.13
C SER A 45 12.10 10.01 -18.78
N ARG A 46 12.22 9.18 -17.74
CA ARG A 46 11.73 9.44 -16.38
C ARG A 46 12.78 10.07 -15.47
N LEU A 47 14.03 10.17 -15.92
CA LEU A 47 15.16 10.72 -15.14
C LEU A 47 15.33 12.24 -15.32
N SER A 48 14.75 12.83 -16.37
CA SER A 48 14.76 14.27 -16.60
C SER A 48 13.41 14.90 -16.18
N PRO A 49 13.30 15.51 -15.00
CA PRO A 49 12.09 16.20 -14.60
C PRO A 49 11.83 17.37 -15.57
N PHE A 50 10.60 17.48 -16.07
CA PHE A 50 10.12 18.51 -17.01
C PHE A 50 10.47 18.37 -18.51
N THR A 51 11.35 17.45 -18.93
CA THR A 51 11.65 17.25 -20.36
C THR A 51 10.65 16.31 -21.05
N TYR A 52 10.18 15.29 -20.33
CA TYR A 52 9.20 14.31 -20.83
C TYR A 52 7.99 14.25 -19.90
N THR A 53 7.06 15.19 -20.06
CA THR A 53 5.76 15.15 -19.38
C THR A 53 4.80 14.26 -20.16
N GLY A 54 4.43 13.11 -19.59
CA GLY A 54 3.29 12.35 -20.07
C GLY A 54 2.00 13.05 -19.67
N ILE A 55 1.28 13.63 -20.63
CA ILE A 55 -0.07 14.11 -20.40
C ILE A 55 -1.00 12.90 -20.53
N ASP A 56 -1.42 12.34 -19.40
CA ASP A 56 -2.45 11.32 -19.37
C ASP A 56 -3.80 12.01 -19.56
N TYR A 57 -4.19 12.19 -20.83
CA TYR A 57 -5.57 12.53 -21.13
C TYR A 57 -6.41 11.32 -20.74
N PHE A 58 -7.07 11.40 -19.57
CA PHE A 58 -8.21 10.56 -19.27
C PHE A 58 -9.06 10.50 -20.55
N GLY A 59 -9.33 9.28 -21.01
CA GLY A 59 -9.82 8.97 -22.36
C GLY A 59 -11.04 9.80 -22.79
N PRO A 60 -11.47 9.68 -24.07
CA PRO A 60 -12.38 10.64 -24.68
C PRO A 60 -13.53 11.00 -23.75
N PHE A 61 -13.59 12.27 -23.32
CA PHE A 61 -14.72 12.79 -22.58
C PHE A 61 -15.88 12.85 -23.56
N VAL A 62 -16.67 11.78 -23.53
CA VAL A 62 -17.87 11.65 -24.30
C VAL A 62 -18.95 12.43 -23.55
N VAL A 63 -19.11 13.70 -23.88
CA VAL A 63 -20.14 14.55 -23.28
C VAL A 63 -21.43 14.33 -24.06
N VAL A 64 -22.50 14.00 -23.33
CA VAL A 64 -23.84 13.90 -23.91
C VAL A 64 -24.41 15.31 -24.05
N ASP A 65 -24.68 15.73 -25.28
CA ASP A 65 -25.39 16.98 -25.59
C ASP A 65 -26.76 16.62 -26.19
N GLY A 66 -27.78 16.63 -25.33
CA GLY A 66 -29.13 16.17 -25.68
C GLY A 66 -29.16 14.69 -26.07
N ARG A 67 -29.54 14.38 -27.32
CA ARG A 67 -29.54 13.00 -27.87
C ARG A 67 -28.27 12.67 -28.66
N LYS A 68 -27.31 13.59 -28.72
CA LYS A 68 -26.07 13.43 -29.47
C LYS A 68 -24.90 13.29 -28.51
N THR A 69 -23.88 12.62 -29.02
CA THR A 69 -22.69 12.29 -28.26
C THR A 69 -21.52 12.97 -28.94
N GLN A 70 -20.82 13.87 -28.25
CA GLN A 70 -19.68 14.61 -28.80
C GLN A 70 -18.40 14.32 -28.02
N LYS A 71 -17.29 14.23 -28.74
CA LYS A 71 -15.95 14.24 -28.16
C LYS A 71 -15.54 15.69 -27.90
N ARG A 72 -15.03 15.97 -26.70
CA ARG A 72 -14.42 17.26 -26.37
C ARG A 72 -12.93 17.27 -26.66
#